data_AF-X1GTG7-F1
#
_entry.id   AF-X1GTG7-F1
#
_cell.length_a   1.000
_cell.length_b   1.000
_cell.length_c   1.000
_cell.angle_alpha   90.00
_cell.angle_beta   90.00
_cell.angle_gamma   90.00
#
_symmetry.space_group_name_H-M   'P 1'
#
loop_
_entity.id
_entity.type
_entity.pdbx_description
1 polymer ?
#
loop_
_entity_poly.entity_id
_entity_poly.type
_entity_poly.pdbx_seq_one_letter_code
_entity_poly.pdbx_strand_id
1 'polypeptide(L)'
;MSSSSVDNAATKIASGATRLHYVDWLRVLAMCTIFFFHNARLYDYWDWHIKNVDVSRAADIFIDFCNPWLMPLFFILAAASIYSAMKTRTAGGFAKERTLRLLIPIVILGFFVIGPPQVYLERVASGAFSGSFFQFYGTQYFSNGIYGLNDAGNFTLVPMHMWFLWLLFIFSLVLLPLFLYNKQTGRSLGSRLATLFEKPWTLVVPVLLIALSQAILGLEGALTFG
;
A
#
# COMPACT_ATOMS: atom_id res chain seq x y z
N MET A 1 -39.54 36.88 -33.41
CA MET A 1 -39.25 36.59 -31.98
C MET A 1 -38.61 35.20 -31.90
N SER A 2 -37.28 35.12 -32.01
CA SER A 2 -36.52 33.87 -32.08
C SER A 2 -35.19 34.06 -31.35
N SER A 3 -35.23 34.11 -30.02
CA SER A 3 -34.04 34.32 -29.20
C SER A 3 -34.00 33.44 -27.93
N SER A 4 -34.65 32.27 -27.95
CA SER A 4 -34.71 31.39 -26.76
C SER A 4 -34.00 30.05 -26.92
N SER A 5 -33.41 29.74 -28.08
CA SER A 5 -32.74 28.45 -28.31
C SER A 5 -31.21 28.47 -28.17
N VAL A 6 -30.58 29.65 -28.21
CA VAL A 6 -29.11 29.77 -28.17
C VAL A 6 -28.57 29.80 -26.72
N ASP A 7 -29.37 30.27 -25.76
CA ASP A 7 -28.92 30.43 -24.37
C ASP A 7 -28.86 29.10 -23.58
N ASN A 8 -29.56 28.06 -24.07
CA ASN A 8 -29.56 26.74 -23.43
C ASN A 8 -28.36 25.86 -23.82
N ALA A 9 -27.59 26.22 -24.85
CA ALA A 9 -26.41 25.44 -25.26
C ALA A 9 -25.16 25.77 -24.43
N ALA A 10 -25.06 26.99 -23.88
CA ALA A 10 -23.92 27.43 -23.07
C ALA A 10 -23.98 26.94 -21.61
N THR A 11 -25.15 26.53 -21.13
CA THR A 11 -25.37 26.10 -19.73
C THR A 11 -25.29 24.58 -19.56
N LYS A 12 -24.44 23.93 -20.37
CA LYS A 12 -24.09 22.52 -20.21
C LYS A 12 -22.57 22.34 -20.20
N ILE A 13 -21.86 23.22 -19.48
CA ILE A 13 -20.57 22.83 -18.92
C ILE A 13 -20.90 21.75 -17.90
N ALA A 14 -20.74 20.50 -18.33
CA ALA A 14 -20.81 19.34 -17.47
C ALA A 14 -20.04 19.65 -16.19
N SER A 15 -20.70 19.58 -15.04
CA SER A 15 -20.06 19.52 -13.74
C SER A 15 -19.35 18.17 -13.59
N GLY A 16 -18.40 17.91 -14.48
CA GLY A 16 -17.40 16.86 -14.31
C GLY A 16 -16.51 17.29 -13.17
N ALA A 17 -16.41 16.45 -12.14
CA ALA A 17 -15.53 16.69 -11.00
C ALA A 17 -14.14 17.14 -11.50
N THR A 18 -13.69 18.32 -11.08
CA THR A 18 -12.39 18.88 -11.48
C THR A 18 -11.28 17.92 -11.06
N ARG A 19 -10.52 17.41 -12.03
CA ARG A 19 -9.39 16.52 -11.77
C ARG A 19 -8.29 17.29 -11.03
N LEU A 20 -7.87 16.76 -9.88
CA LEU A 20 -6.83 17.38 -9.04
C LEU A 20 -5.44 16.96 -9.51
N HIS A 21 -4.89 17.67 -10.50
CA HIS A 21 -3.61 17.34 -11.13
C HIS A 21 -2.44 17.26 -10.14
N TYR A 22 -2.43 18.08 -9.08
CA TYR A 22 -1.39 18.04 -8.06
C TYR A 22 -1.38 16.74 -7.26
N VAL A 23 -2.54 16.11 -7.04
CA VAL A 23 -2.64 14.80 -6.36
C VAL A 23 -2.05 13.71 -7.24
N ASP A 24 -2.26 13.79 -8.55
CA ASP A 24 -1.71 12.84 -9.50
C ASP A 24 -0.18 12.96 -9.57
N TRP A 25 0.36 14.19 -9.64
CA TRP A 25 1.81 14.42 -9.58
C TRP A 25 2.42 13.97 -8.26
N LEU A 26 1.74 14.19 -7.14
CA LEU A 26 2.20 13.72 -5.84
C LEU A 26 2.31 12.19 -5.79
N ARG A 27 1.37 11.47 -6.42
CA ARG A 27 1.47 10.00 -6.58
C ARG A 27 2.65 9.59 -7.45
N VAL A 28 2.88 10.29 -8.56
CA VAL A 28 4.02 10.00 -9.45
C VAL A 28 5.33 10.18 -8.69
N LEU A 29 5.50 11.30 -7.99
CA LEU A 29 6.68 11.57 -7.18
C LEU A 29 6.85 10.51 -6.09
N ALA A 30 5.79 10.19 -5.34
CA ALA A 30 5.85 9.13 -4.33
C ALA A 30 6.25 7.77 -4.92
N MET A 31 5.72 7.40 -6.08
CA MET A 31 6.04 6.16 -6.78
C MET A 31 7.51 6.13 -7.27
N CYS A 32 8.01 7.26 -7.78
CA CYS A 32 9.42 7.39 -8.15
C CYS A 32 10.32 7.30 -6.91
N THR A 33 9.98 7.98 -5.82
CA THR A 33 10.76 7.94 -4.57
C THR A 33 10.80 6.54 -3.98
N ILE A 34 9.67 5.82 -3.92
CA ILE A 34 9.66 4.44 -3.39
C ILE A 34 10.42 3.47 -4.29
N PHE A 35 10.47 3.72 -5.61
CA PHE A 35 11.33 2.95 -6.50
C PHE A 35 12.80 3.12 -6.11
N PHE A 36 13.29 4.36 -5.96
CA PHE A 36 14.67 4.60 -5.52
C PHE A 36 14.93 4.10 -4.11
N PHE A 37 13.94 4.19 -3.21
CA PHE A 37 14.03 3.64 -1.86
C PHE A 37 14.37 2.15 -1.89
N HIS A 38 13.61 1.33 -2.62
CA HIS A 38 13.86 -0.11 -2.69
C HIS A 38 15.23 -0.45 -3.32
N ASN A 39 15.70 0.36 -4.27
CA ASN A 39 17.05 0.19 -4.84
C ASN A 39 18.14 0.56 -3.81
N ALA A 40 17.93 1.61 -3.03
CA ALA A 40 18.87 2.05 -2.00
C ALA A 40 18.99 1.04 -0.84
N ARG A 41 17.95 0.25 -0.55
CA ARG A 41 17.98 -0.84 0.46
C ARG A 41 19.05 -1.91 0.20
N LEU A 42 19.57 -2.01 -1.03
CA LEU A 42 20.70 -2.90 -1.31
C LEU A 42 22.01 -2.40 -0.64
N TYR A 43 22.11 -1.09 -0.42
CA TYR A 43 23.34 -0.39 -0.01
C TYR A 43 23.28 0.24 1.39
N ASP A 44 22.13 0.25 2.08
CA ASP A 44 22.08 0.75 3.46
C ASP A 44 22.62 -0.29 4.46
N TYR A 45 22.63 0.02 5.76
CA TYR A 45 23.19 -0.86 6.79
C TYR A 45 22.18 -1.82 7.43
N TRP A 46 20.90 -1.65 7.12
CA TRP A 46 19.82 -2.44 7.70
C TRP A 46 19.62 -3.78 6.97
N ASP A 47 19.05 -4.73 7.70
CA ASP A 47 18.70 -6.04 7.16
C ASP A 47 17.67 -5.93 6.01
N TRP A 48 17.86 -6.73 4.98
CA TRP A 48 17.04 -6.74 3.78
C TRP A 48 17.26 -8.05 3.01
N HIS A 49 16.40 -8.34 2.03
CA HIS A 49 16.44 -9.57 1.23
C HIS A 49 17.85 -9.90 0.70
N ILE A 50 18.52 -8.92 0.11
CA ILE A 50 19.86 -9.06 -0.46
C ILE A 50 20.60 -7.76 -0.19
N LYS A 51 21.89 -7.88 0.14
CA LYS A 51 22.81 -6.77 0.39
C LYS A 51 23.99 -6.81 -0.58
N ASN A 52 24.47 -5.64 -0.96
CA ASN A 52 25.77 -5.53 -1.61
C ASN A 52 26.89 -5.61 -0.55
N VAL A 53 28.08 -6.02 -0.98
CA VAL A 53 29.29 -6.01 -0.13
C VAL A 53 29.67 -4.56 0.21
N ASP A 54 29.57 -3.66 -0.77
CA ASP A 54 29.81 -2.23 -0.57
C ASP A 54 28.51 -1.53 -0.17
N VAL A 55 28.48 -1.02 1.06
CA VAL A 55 27.37 -0.24 1.63
C VAL A 55 27.73 1.24 1.76
N SER A 56 26.73 2.12 1.83
CA SER A 56 26.90 3.58 1.79
C SER A 56 26.02 4.29 2.82
N ARG A 57 26.66 5.19 3.58
CA ARG A 57 25.96 6.09 4.52
C ARG A 57 24.97 7.03 3.82
N ALA A 58 25.21 7.38 2.55
CA ALA A 58 24.27 8.20 1.80
C ALA A 58 22.96 7.45 1.52
N ALA A 59 23.02 6.15 1.24
CA ALA A 59 21.83 5.32 1.06
C ALA A 59 21.03 5.25 2.36
N ASP A 60 21.71 5.04 3.49
CA ASP A 60 21.09 4.98 4.81
C ASP A 60 20.36 6.29 5.17
N ILE A 61 21.00 7.45 4.98
CA ILE A 61 20.36 8.77 5.19
C ILE A 61 19.13 8.94 4.30
N PHE A 62 19.18 8.48 3.05
CA PHE A 62 18.04 8.57 2.13
C PHE A 62 16.87 7.67 2.58
N ILE A 63 17.16 6.44 3.00
CA ILE A 63 16.16 5.51 3.55
C ILE A 63 15.52 6.09 4.81
N ASP A 64 16.32 6.58 5.75
CA ASP A 64 15.86 7.18 7.01
C ASP A 64 14.98 8.41 6.75
N PHE A 65 15.34 9.22 5.75
CA PHE A 65 14.54 10.35 5.33
C PHE A 65 13.18 9.92 4.77
N CYS A 66 13.11 8.87 3.94
CA CYS A 66 11.88 8.43 3.29
C CYS A 66 10.92 7.67 4.21
N ASN A 67 11.46 6.84 5.12
CA ASN A 67 10.69 5.94 5.99
C ASN A 67 9.49 6.59 6.71
N PRO A 68 9.63 7.74 7.40
CA PRO A 68 8.58 8.24 8.27
C PRO A 68 7.35 8.80 7.54
N TRP A 69 7.47 9.21 6.27
CA TRP A 69 6.39 9.92 5.57
C TRP A 69 5.90 9.23 4.30
N LEU A 70 6.71 8.39 3.66
CA LEU A 70 6.37 7.85 2.34
C LEU A 70 5.15 6.91 2.40
N MET A 71 5.10 6.00 3.38
CA MET A 71 3.94 5.13 3.58
C MET A 71 2.67 5.90 4.01
N PRO A 72 2.71 6.79 5.02
CA PRO A 72 1.56 7.66 5.35
C PRO A 72 1.03 8.44 4.15
N LEU A 73 1.93 8.98 3.31
CA LEU A 73 1.54 9.69 2.09
C LEU A 73 0.76 8.79 1.14
N PHE A 74 1.23 7.56 0.89
CA PHE A 74 0.49 6.61 0.05
C PHE A 74 -0.89 6.27 0.60
N PHE A 75 -1.03 6.09 1.92
CA PHE A 75 -2.33 5.86 2.56
C PHE A 75 -3.28 7.05 2.39
N ILE A 76 -2.79 8.28 2.56
CA ILE A 76 -3.58 9.50 2.33
C ILE A 76 -4.04 9.59 0.87
N LEU A 77 -3.14 9.35 -0.08
CA LEU A 77 -3.43 9.36 -1.52
C LEU A 77 -4.45 8.27 -1.91
N ALA A 78 -4.35 7.09 -1.31
CA ALA A 78 -5.30 6.00 -1.49
C ALA A 78 -6.67 6.33 -0.90
N ALA A 79 -6.71 6.87 0.33
CA ALA A 79 -7.94 7.29 1.00
C ALA A 79 -8.69 8.37 0.19
N ALA A 80 -7.99 9.38 -0.32
CA ALA A 80 -8.56 10.42 -1.19
C ALA A 80 -9.18 9.82 -2.47
N SER A 81 -8.54 8.79 -3.04
CA SER A 81 -9.04 8.06 -4.21
C SER A 81 -10.29 7.26 -3.90
N ILE A 82 -10.32 6.58 -2.76
CA ILE A 82 -11.47 5.79 -2.31
C ILE A 82 -12.66 6.70 -2.03
N TYR A 83 -12.44 7.79 -1.29
CA TYR A 83 -13.48 8.79 -0.99
C TYR A 83 -14.13 9.33 -2.27
N SER A 84 -13.32 9.65 -3.28
CA SER A 84 -13.83 10.13 -4.57
C SER A 84 -14.59 9.03 -5.33
N ALA A 85 -14.10 7.80 -5.33
CA ALA A 85 -14.73 6.67 -6.02
C ALA A 85 -16.08 6.27 -5.39
N MET A 86 -16.21 6.35 -4.07
CA MET A 86 -17.43 6.03 -3.34
C MET A 86 -18.58 7.01 -3.62
N LYS A 87 -18.28 8.25 -4.03
CA LYS A 87 -19.32 9.22 -4.40
C LYS A 87 -20.07 8.85 -5.68
N THR A 88 -19.44 8.08 -6.57
CA THR A 88 -19.96 7.85 -7.92
C THR A 88 -20.31 6.39 -8.21
N ARG A 89 -20.08 5.46 -7.27
CA ARG A 89 -20.19 4.01 -7.51
C ARG A 89 -20.99 3.31 -6.42
N THR A 90 -21.68 2.25 -6.84
CA THR A 90 -22.29 1.28 -5.91
C THR A 90 -21.20 0.45 -5.22
N ALA A 91 -21.52 -0.17 -4.08
CA ALA A 91 -20.60 -1.01 -3.34
C ALA A 91 -20.04 -2.18 -4.18
N GLY A 92 -20.90 -2.85 -4.96
CA GLY A 92 -20.47 -3.91 -5.88
C GLY A 92 -19.60 -3.40 -7.03
N GLY A 93 -19.92 -2.22 -7.58
CA GLY A 93 -19.09 -1.57 -8.61
C GLY A 93 -17.70 -1.19 -8.09
N PHE A 94 -17.63 -0.68 -6.87
CA PHE A 94 -16.37 -0.38 -6.18
C PHE A 94 -15.55 -1.65 -5.94
N ALA A 95 -16.15 -2.71 -5.39
CA ALA A 95 -15.46 -3.97 -5.13
C ALA A 95 -14.91 -4.57 -6.43
N LYS A 96 -15.71 -4.60 -7.51
CA LYS A 96 -15.28 -5.08 -8.83
C LYS A 96 -14.08 -4.28 -9.35
N GLU A 97 -14.12 -2.96 -9.27
CA GLU A 97 -13.00 -2.13 -9.70
C GLU A 97 -11.73 -2.40 -8.90
N ARG A 98 -11.83 -2.54 -7.57
CA ARG A 98 -10.67 -2.85 -6.73
C ARG A 98 -10.09 -4.22 -7.06
N THR A 99 -10.93 -5.23 -7.30
CA THR A 99 -10.49 -6.54 -7.76
C THR A 99 -9.74 -6.46 -9.09
N LEU A 100 -10.27 -5.75 -10.08
CA LEU A 100 -9.64 -5.65 -11.40
C LEU A 100 -8.34 -4.83 -11.39
N ARG A 101 -8.27 -3.77 -10.57
CA ARG A 101 -7.12 -2.84 -10.55
C ARG A 101 -6.05 -3.21 -9.53
N LEU A 102 -6.37 -3.98 -8.49
CA LEU A 102 -5.44 -4.35 -7.43
C LEU A 102 -5.24 -5.87 -7.42
N LEU A 103 -6.29 -6.65 -7.16
CA LEU A 103 -6.13 -8.10 -6.96
C LEU A 103 -5.55 -8.79 -8.20
N ILE A 104 -6.07 -8.50 -9.40
CA ILE A 104 -5.55 -9.13 -10.63
C ILE A 104 -4.07 -8.79 -10.86
N PRO A 105 -3.64 -7.51 -10.86
CA PRO A 105 -2.23 -7.18 -10.95
C PRO A 105 -1.36 -7.83 -9.86
N ILE A 106 -1.85 -7.91 -8.62
CA ILE A 106 -1.10 -8.53 -7.54
C ILE A 106 -0.93 -10.03 -7.77
N VAL A 107 -2.01 -10.74 -8.13
CA VAL A 107 -1.96 -12.18 -8.37
C VAL A 107 -1.06 -12.48 -9.57
N ILE A 108 -1.24 -11.78 -10.69
CA ILE A 108 -0.47 -12.05 -11.90
C ILE A 108 0.98 -11.58 -11.74
N LEU A 109 1.19 -10.29 -11.43
CA LEU A 109 2.54 -9.72 -11.39
C LEU A 109 3.26 -10.07 -10.10
N GLY A 110 2.58 -10.01 -8.95
CA GLY A 110 3.20 -10.34 -7.66
C GLY A 110 3.56 -11.81 -7.57
N PHE A 111 2.60 -12.73 -7.74
CA PHE A 111 2.85 -14.15 -7.49
C PHE A 111 3.66 -14.83 -8.59
N PHE A 112 3.44 -14.49 -9.86
CA PHE A 112 4.03 -15.23 -10.98
C PHE A 112 5.19 -14.50 -11.68
N VAL A 113 5.34 -13.18 -11.52
CA VAL A 113 6.35 -12.41 -12.28
C VAL A 113 7.44 -11.84 -11.38
N ILE A 114 7.07 -11.13 -10.32
CA ILE A 114 8.01 -10.35 -9.48
C ILE A 114 8.48 -11.16 -8.28
N GLY A 115 7.59 -11.90 -7.62
CA GLY A 115 7.92 -12.73 -6.46
C GLY A 115 8.98 -13.82 -6.74
N PRO A 116 8.85 -14.64 -7.81
CA PRO A 116 9.79 -15.73 -8.04
C PRO A 116 11.24 -15.27 -8.24
N PRO A 117 11.54 -14.24 -9.07
CA PRO A 117 12.91 -13.74 -9.20
C PRO A 117 13.48 -13.20 -7.88
N GLN A 118 12.66 -12.54 -7.05
CA GLN A 118 13.11 -11.98 -5.78
C GLN A 118 13.54 -13.08 -4.81
N VAL A 119 12.70 -14.08 -4.60
CA VAL A 119 13.03 -15.20 -3.71
C VAL A 119 14.15 -16.04 -4.30
N TYR A 120 14.18 -16.27 -5.62
CA TYR A 120 15.27 -16.99 -6.26
C TYR A 120 16.63 -16.34 -5.98
N LEU A 121 16.75 -15.03 -6.19
CA LEU A 121 18.00 -14.31 -5.94
C LEU A 121 18.39 -14.35 -4.45
N GLU A 122 17.41 -14.26 -3.55
CA GLU A 122 17.64 -14.38 -2.10
C GLU A 122 18.18 -15.77 -1.73
N ARG A 123 17.56 -16.85 -2.24
CA ARG A 123 18.00 -18.23 -1.97
C ARG A 123 19.37 -18.56 -2.58
N VAL A 124 19.69 -17.98 -3.73
CA VAL A 124 21.02 -18.11 -4.33
C VAL A 124 22.05 -17.33 -3.51
N ALA A 125 21.75 -16.09 -3.11
CA ALA A 125 22.62 -15.26 -2.30
C ALA A 125 22.89 -15.86 -0.92
N SER A 126 21.90 -16.52 -0.31
CA SER A 126 22.02 -17.20 0.98
C SER A 126 22.66 -18.59 0.89
N GLY A 127 22.96 -19.10 -0.31
CA GLY A 127 23.44 -20.46 -0.54
C GLY A 127 22.40 -21.57 -0.31
N ALA A 128 21.13 -21.21 -0.09
CA ALA A 128 20.04 -22.17 0.12
C ALA A 128 19.58 -22.87 -1.17
N PHE A 129 19.94 -22.33 -2.33
CA PHE A 129 19.65 -22.93 -3.63
C PHE A 129 20.82 -22.75 -4.59
N SER A 130 21.15 -23.80 -5.33
CA SER A 130 22.09 -23.77 -6.44
C SER A 130 21.42 -24.36 -7.69
N GLY A 131 21.30 -23.56 -8.75
CA GLY A 131 20.65 -24.00 -9.98
C GLY A 131 20.21 -22.82 -10.84
N SER A 132 19.47 -23.11 -11.90
CA SER A 132 18.90 -22.07 -12.76
C SER A 132 17.58 -21.52 -12.20
N PHE A 133 17.22 -20.30 -12.61
CA PHE A 133 15.94 -19.68 -12.27
C PHE A 133 14.74 -20.57 -12.65
N PHE A 134 14.74 -21.17 -13.83
CA PHE A 134 13.63 -22.02 -14.29
C PHE A 134 13.50 -23.30 -13.46
N GLN A 135 14.62 -23.86 -13.00
CA GLN A 135 14.60 -24.99 -12.08
C GLN A 135 13.99 -24.61 -10.73
N PHE A 136 14.39 -23.46 -10.18
CA PHE A 136 13.81 -22.93 -8.94
C PHE A 136 12.30 -22.69 -9.08
N TYR A 137 11.89 -22.01 -10.15
CA TYR A 137 10.48 -21.71 -10.41
C TYR A 137 9.66 -23.00 -10.50
N GLY A 138 10.11 -23.97 -11.31
CA GLY A 138 9.34 -25.18 -11.57
C GLY A 138 9.28 -26.17 -10.40
N THR A 139 10.26 -26.17 -9.50
CA THR A 139 10.40 -27.22 -8.47
C THR A 139 10.29 -26.73 -7.04
N GLN A 140 10.74 -25.50 -6.74
CA GLN A 140 10.90 -25.00 -5.38
C GLN A 140 9.92 -23.88 -5.02
N TYR A 141 9.57 -23.02 -5.98
CA TYR A 141 8.83 -21.80 -5.68
C TYR A 141 7.44 -22.07 -5.08
N PHE A 142 6.71 -23.08 -5.59
CA PHE A 142 5.38 -23.44 -5.09
C PHE A 142 5.35 -24.58 -4.07
N SER A 143 6.47 -25.30 -3.87
CA SER A 143 6.48 -26.57 -3.15
C SER A 143 6.87 -26.42 -1.67
N ASN A 144 7.63 -25.39 -1.30
CA ASN A 144 8.30 -25.33 0.00
C ASN A 144 7.52 -24.51 1.05
N GLY A 145 6.26 -24.17 0.78
CA GLY A 145 5.41 -23.38 1.66
C GLY A 145 5.52 -21.87 1.43
N ILE A 146 4.96 -21.09 2.36
CA ILE A 146 4.77 -19.65 2.25
C ILE A 146 6.00 -18.92 2.79
N TYR A 147 6.58 -18.05 1.97
CA TYR A 147 7.68 -17.18 2.35
C TYR A 147 7.35 -16.38 3.62
N GLY A 148 8.23 -16.43 4.62
CA GLY A 148 8.10 -15.74 5.90
C GLY A 148 7.25 -16.44 6.97
N LEU A 149 6.51 -17.51 6.63
CA LEU A 149 5.85 -18.37 7.65
C LEU A 149 6.74 -19.54 8.09
N ASN A 150 7.66 -19.96 7.22
CA ASN A 150 8.69 -20.94 7.50
C ASN A 150 9.99 -20.52 6.80
N ASP A 151 11.15 -20.83 7.39
CA ASP A 151 12.46 -20.41 6.86
C ASP A 151 12.75 -20.95 5.45
N ALA A 152 12.17 -22.12 5.11
CA ALA A 152 12.27 -22.75 3.79
C ALA A 152 11.19 -22.30 2.78
N GLY A 153 10.22 -21.47 3.21
CA GLY A 153 9.09 -21.04 2.40
C GLY A 153 9.51 -20.19 1.21
N ASN A 154 8.99 -20.49 0.02
CA ASN A 154 9.37 -19.77 -1.21
C ASN A 154 8.20 -19.01 -1.85
N PHE A 155 6.96 -19.44 -1.61
CA PHE A 155 5.80 -18.83 -2.24
C PHE A 155 5.45 -17.50 -1.56
N THR A 156 5.53 -16.39 -2.29
CA THR A 156 5.27 -15.05 -1.75
C THR A 156 3.78 -14.73 -1.73
N LEU A 157 3.06 -15.27 -0.74
CA LEU A 157 1.62 -15.01 -0.57
C LEU A 157 1.33 -13.52 -0.33
N VAL A 158 2.15 -12.87 0.48
CA VAL A 158 2.23 -11.41 0.53
C VAL A 158 3.36 -11.04 -0.42
N PRO A 159 3.06 -10.41 -1.56
CA PRO A 159 4.06 -10.25 -2.61
C PRO A 159 5.02 -9.13 -2.23
N MET A 160 6.11 -9.47 -1.55
CA MET A 160 7.37 -8.73 -1.38
C MET A 160 7.22 -7.20 -1.55
N HIS A 161 7.75 -6.62 -2.63
CA HIS A 161 7.74 -5.16 -2.88
C HIS A 161 6.34 -4.60 -3.21
N MET A 162 5.37 -5.47 -3.50
CA MET A 162 3.98 -5.14 -3.82
C MET A 162 3.04 -5.31 -2.61
N TRP A 163 3.56 -5.58 -1.41
CA TRP A 163 2.78 -5.78 -0.19
C TRP A 163 1.80 -4.63 0.08
N PHE A 164 2.18 -3.40 -0.27
CA PHE A 164 1.31 -2.25 -0.11
C PHE A 164 0.01 -2.35 -0.92
N LEU A 165 0.07 -2.86 -2.16
CA LEU A 165 -1.13 -3.05 -2.99
C LEU A 165 -2.06 -4.11 -2.40
N TRP A 166 -1.49 -5.16 -1.81
CA TRP A 166 -2.24 -6.20 -1.08
C TRP A 166 -2.99 -5.61 0.10
N LEU A 167 -2.33 -4.77 0.91
CA LEU A 167 -2.98 -4.05 2.00
C LEU A 167 -4.06 -3.10 1.49
N LEU A 168 -3.82 -2.35 0.42
CA LEU A 168 -4.83 -1.47 -0.17
C LEU A 168 -6.09 -2.24 -0.58
N PHE A 169 -5.93 -3.44 -1.14
CA PHE A 169 -7.06 -4.29 -1.48
C PHE A 169 -7.83 -4.71 -0.23
N ILE A 170 -7.15 -5.26 0.78
CA ILE A 170 -7.77 -5.68 2.04
C ILE A 170 -8.48 -4.51 2.72
N PHE A 171 -7.80 -3.39 2.93
CA PHE A 171 -8.39 -2.20 3.55
C PHE A 171 -9.58 -1.68 2.73
N SER A 172 -9.52 -1.72 1.40
CA SER A 172 -10.66 -1.28 0.58
C SER A 172 -11.91 -2.13 0.81
N LEU A 173 -11.76 -3.44 1.07
CA LEU A 173 -12.88 -4.33 1.37
C LEU A 173 -13.34 -4.21 2.82
N VAL A 174 -12.41 -4.17 3.78
CA VAL A 174 -12.71 -4.05 5.22
C VAL A 174 -13.38 -2.71 5.53
N LEU A 175 -12.99 -1.63 4.86
CA LEU A 175 -13.59 -0.32 5.05
C LEU A 175 -14.89 -0.15 4.27
N LEU A 176 -15.19 -1.00 3.28
CA LEU A 176 -16.39 -0.89 2.46
C LEU A 176 -17.70 -0.87 3.29
N PRO A 177 -17.91 -1.76 4.28
CA PRO A 177 -19.07 -1.71 5.17
C PRO A 177 -19.26 -0.36 5.88
N LEU A 178 -18.17 0.35 6.21
CA LEU A 178 -18.25 1.63 6.90
C LEU A 178 -18.93 2.70 6.04
N PHE A 179 -18.81 2.59 4.72
CA PHE A 179 -19.39 3.54 3.79
C PHE A 179 -20.75 3.13 3.26
N LEU A 180 -21.27 1.95 3.62
CA LEU A 180 -22.63 1.56 3.26
C LEU A 180 -23.64 2.43 4.00
N TYR A 181 -24.61 2.96 3.25
CA TYR A 181 -25.67 3.78 3.80
C TYR A 181 -26.65 2.91 4.58
N ASN A 182 -26.83 3.20 5.87
CA ASN A 182 -27.84 2.53 6.69
C ASN A 182 -29.19 3.24 6.53
N LYS A 183 -30.15 2.53 5.90
CA LYS A 183 -31.51 3.03 5.65
C LYS A 183 -32.31 3.31 6.94
N GLN A 184 -31.96 2.69 8.07
CA GLN A 184 -32.66 2.83 9.35
C GLN A 184 -32.21 4.07 10.14
N THR A 185 -30.94 4.45 10.04
CA THR A 185 -30.35 5.57 10.79
C THR A 185 -30.09 6.81 9.94
N GLY A 186 -30.27 6.72 8.61
CA GLY A 186 -30.06 7.82 7.67
C GLY A 186 -28.60 8.27 7.54
N ARG A 187 -27.66 7.52 8.11
CA ARG A 187 -26.23 7.86 8.21
C ARG A 187 -25.37 6.63 7.96
N SER A 188 -24.21 6.81 7.34
CA SER A 188 -23.20 5.74 7.25
C SER A 188 -22.41 5.63 8.56
N LEU A 189 -21.85 4.45 8.86
CA LEU A 189 -20.93 4.28 10.00
C LEU A 189 -19.73 5.23 9.89
N GLY A 190 -19.23 5.46 8.69
CA GLY A 190 -18.17 6.43 8.40
C GLY A 190 -18.53 7.86 8.79
N SER A 191 -19.78 8.30 8.58
CA SER A 191 -20.22 9.64 9.00
C SER A 191 -20.26 9.81 10.53
N ARG A 192 -20.56 8.73 11.27
CA ARG A 192 -20.49 8.75 12.74
C ARG A 192 -19.05 8.83 13.23
N LEU A 193 -18.16 8.04 12.62
CA LEU A 193 -16.73 8.10 12.95
C LEU A 193 -16.11 9.45 12.56
N ALA A 194 -16.52 10.05 11.44
CA ALA A 194 -16.05 11.37 11.04
C ALA A 194 -16.31 12.43 12.11
N THR A 195 -17.52 12.45 12.70
CA THR A 195 -17.84 13.39 13.80
C THR A 195 -17.00 13.16 15.06
N LEU A 196 -16.46 11.95 15.25
CA LEU A 196 -15.49 11.69 16.32
C LEU A 196 -14.15 12.34 15.97
N PHE A 197 -13.65 12.12 14.74
CA PHE A 197 -12.36 12.64 14.26
C PHE A 197 -12.31 14.16 14.00
N GLU A 198 -13.45 14.85 13.94
CA GLU A 198 -13.51 16.32 13.87
C GLU A 198 -12.96 17.01 15.13
N LYS A 199 -12.85 16.29 16.27
CA LYS A 199 -12.32 16.85 17.50
C LYS A 199 -10.78 16.82 17.49
N PRO A 200 -10.09 17.90 17.92
CA PRO A 200 -8.62 17.97 17.89
C PRO A 200 -7.96 16.88 18.77
N TRP A 201 -8.62 16.44 19.84
CA TRP A 201 -8.13 15.39 20.75
C TRP A 201 -8.11 13.99 20.13
N THR A 202 -8.84 13.77 19.04
CA THR A 202 -8.95 12.45 18.41
C THR A 202 -7.67 12.03 17.70
N LEU A 203 -6.81 12.99 17.36
CA LEU A 203 -5.46 12.74 16.84
C LEU A 203 -4.49 12.35 17.97
N VAL A 204 -4.78 12.75 19.21
CA VAL A 204 -3.96 12.40 20.38
C VAL A 204 -4.05 10.90 20.68
N VAL A 205 -5.22 10.28 20.44
CA VAL A 205 -5.43 8.84 20.70
C VAL A 205 -4.49 7.94 19.87
N PRO A 206 -4.43 8.02 18.52
CA PRO A 206 -3.51 7.21 17.74
C PRO A 206 -2.04 7.58 18.03
N VAL A 207 -1.72 8.85 18.29
CA VAL A 207 -0.35 9.25 18.69
C VAL A 207 0.05 8.64 20.03
N LEU A 208 -0.84 8.64 21.01
CA LEU A 208 -0.62 7.99 22.31
C LEU A 208 -0.53 6.47 22.18
N LEU A 209 -1.34 5.85 21.32
CA LEU A 209 -1.26 4.41 21.05
C LEU A 209 0.06 4.03 20.38
N ILE A 210 0.55 4.84 19.45
CA ILE A 210 1.87 4.65 18.84
C ILE A 210 2.99 4.87 19.87
N ALA A 211 2.92 5.95 20.65
CA ALA A 211 3.91 6.22 21.69
C ALA A 211 3.93 5.11 22.75
N LEU A 212 2.76 4.59 23.12
CA LEU A 212 2.60 3.50 24.06
C LEU A 212 3.15 2.18 23.49
N SER A 213 2.87 1.86 22.22
CA SER A 213 3.42 0.64 21.61
C SER A 213 4.95 0.69 21.50
N GLN A 214 5.50 1.85 21.16
CA GLN A 214 6.96 2.07 21.13
C GLN A 214 7.57 1.97 22.53
N ALA A 215 6.92 2.51 23.55
CA ALA A 215 7.37 2.41 24.94
C ALA A 215 7.36 0.95 25.43
N ILE A 216 6.28 0.20 25.14
CA ILE A 216 6.17 -1.22 25.52
C ILE A 216 7.27 -2.05 24.85
N LEU A 217 7.48 -1.88 23.53
CA LEU A 217 8.52 -2.59 22.79
C LEU A 217 9.94 -2.22 23.27
N GLY A 218 10.18 -0.96 23.60
CA GLY A 218 11.45 -0.50 24.17
C GLY A 218 11.73 -1.08 25.57
N LEU A 219 10.68 -1.27 26.38
CA LEU A 219 10.76 -1.92 27.70
C LEU A 219 11.09 -3.41 27.57
N GLU A 220 10.49 -4.12 26.62
CA GLU A 220 10.80 -5.53 26.36
C GLU A 220 12.25 -5.74 25.88
N GLY A 221 12.76 -4.83 25.04
CA GLY A 221 14.17 -4.83 24.64
C GLY A 221 15.14 -4.55 25.80
N ALA A 222 14.78 -3.68 26.74
CA ALA A 222 15.62 -3.39 27.91
C ALA A 222 15.66 -4.54 28.93
N LEU A 223 14.60 -5.36 29.02
CA LEU A 223 14.49 -6.48 29.96
C LEU A 223 15.08 -7.79 29.43
N THR A 224 15.29 -7.92 28.12
CA THR A 224 15.84 -9.13 27.48
C THR A 224 17.36 -9.08 27.27
N PHE A 225 17.98 -7.90 27.35
CA PHE A 225 19.42 -7.68 27.19
C PHE A 225 20.09 -7.07 28.43
N GLY A 226 19.45 -7.16 29.60
CA GLY A 226 19.96 -6.72 30.90
C GLY A 226 20.43 -7.87 31.78
#